data_AF-A0A353M2A6-F1
#
_entry.id   AF-A0A353M2A6-F1
#
_cell.length_a   1.000
_cell.length_b   1.000
_cell.length_c   1.000
_cell.angle_alpha   90.00
_cell.angle_beta   90.00
_cell.angle_gamma   90.00
#
_symmetry.space_group_name_H-M   'P 1'
#
loop_
_entity.id
_entity.type
_entity.pdbx_description
1 polymer ?
#
loop_
_entity_poly.entity_id
_entity_poly.type
_entity_poly.pdbx_seq_one_letter_code
_entity_poly.pdbx_strand_id
1 'polypeptide(L)'
;RYLTDDTFLSGNLRGHLEGLGARVCTASQVPDERSLELSSGVKKPLFWSAARQSVGSLEHFIEEIDGVVNMVPFGCGAESLISVLIQRRARRQDLPTLDLVIDEHTSYVGLITRLEAFYELLERKKSG
;
A
#
# COMPACT_ATOMS: atom_id res chain seq x y z
N ARG A 1 8.85 0.49 3.97
CA ARG A 1 9.33 1.88 3.72
C ARG A 1 10.52 1.92 2.77
N TYR A 2 11.61 1.16 2.97
CA TYR A 2 12.70 1.15 1.98
C TYR A 2 12.20 0.78 0.56
N LEU A 3 11.33 -0.23 0.42
CA LEU A 3 10.76 -0.54 -0.88
C LEU A 3 9.93 0.61 -1.47
N THR A 4 9.13 1.32 -0.66
CA THR A 4 8.24 2.40 -1.16
C THR A 4 8.96 3.73 -1.41
N ASP A 5 10.02 4.00 -0.65
CA ASP A 5 10.71 5.29 -0.62
C ASP A 5 12.04 5.25 -1.41
N ASP A 6 12.62 4.06 -1.61
CA ASP A 6 13.81 3.87 -2.44
C ASP A 6 13.38 3.69 -3.91
N THR A 7 13.74 4.67 -4.73
CA THR A 7 13.41 4.70 -6.16
C THR A 7 14.06 3.55 -6.94
N PHE A 8 15.22 3.05 -6.50
CA PHE A 8 15.90 1.94 -7.14
C PHE A 8 15.21 0.61 -6.83
N LEU A 9 14.77 0.42 -5.58
CA LEU A 9 14.14 -0.83 -5.14
C LEU A 9 12.64 -0.90 -5.46
N SER A 10 11.97 0.24 -5.60
CA SER A 10 10.59 0.28 -6.13
C SER A 10 10.55 0.20 -7.65
N GLY A 11 11.59 0.64 -8.36
CA GLY A 11 11.47 0.98 -9.78
C GLY A 11 10.67 2.27 -10.02
N ASN A 12 10.74 3.22 -9.08
CA ASN A 12 10.08 4.53 -9.13
C ASN A 12 8.54 4.48 -9.32
N LEU A 13 7.87 3.48 -8.74
CA LEU A 13 6.41 3.31 -8.87
C LEU A 13 5.61 4.53 -8.39
N ARG A 14 6.12 5.24 -7.36
CA ARG A 14 5.56 6.51 -6.92
C ARG A 14 5.57 7.54 -8.05
N GLY A 15 6.74 7.77 -8.66
CA GLY A 15 6.87 8.74 -9.75
C GLY A 15 6.04 8.38 -10.98
N HIS A 16 5.86 7.08 -11.25
CA HIS A 16 4.94 6.61 -12.30
C HIS A 16 3.48 7.00 -12.01
N LEU A 17 2.98 6.71 -10.80
CA LEU A 17 1.62 7.11 -10.39
C LEU A 17 1.42 8.62 -10.40
N GLU A 18 2.38 9.37 -9.87
CA GLU A 18 2.35 10.84 -9.86
C GLU A 18 2.36 11.39 -11.29
N GLY A 19 3.13 10.78 -12.21
CA GLY A 19 3.14 11.12 -13.63
C GLY A 19 1.83 10.85 -14.36
N LEU A 20 1.03 9.89 -13.87
CA LEU A 20 -0.34 9.64 -14.36
C LEU A 20 -1.37 10.64 -13.80
N GLY A 21 -0.98 11.48 -12.82
CA GLY A 21 -1.84 12.45 -12.16
C GLY A 21 -2.40 11.98 -10.81
N ALA A 22 -1.96 10.82 -10.30
CA ALA A 22 -2.41 10.33 -9.00
C ALA A 22 -1.70 11.04 -7.84
N ARG A 23 -2.44 11.34 -6.77
CA ARG A 23 -1.86 11.73 -5.49
C ARG A 23 -1.48 10.47 -4.70
N VAL A 24 -0.21 10.29 -4.38
CA VAL A 24 0.29 9.09 -3.70
C VAL A 24 0.50 9.35 -2.20
N CYS A 25 -0.32 8.71 -1.38
CA CYS A 25 -0.19 8.68 0.08
C CYS A 25 0.62 7.44 0.52
N THR A 26 1.59 7.62 1.41
CA THR A 26 2.43 6.53 1.92
C THR A 26 2.55 6.53 3.42
N ALA A 27 2.94 5.38 3.96
CA ALA A 27 3.34 5.26 5.36
C ALA A 27 4.40 6.29 5.76
N SER A 28 5.30 6.69 4.82
CA SER A 28 6.28 7.82 4.92
C SER A 28 5.74 9.09 5.54
N GLN A 29 4.47 9.40 5.29
CA GLN A 29 3.84 10.66 5.68
C GLN A 29 3.20 10.60 7.06
N VAL A 30 3.08 9.41 7.67
CA VAL A 30 2.45 9.24 8.98
C VAL A 30 3.53 9.07 10.06
N PRO A 31 3.51 9.89 11.13
CA PRO A 31 4.40 9.70 12.28
C PRO A 31 4.16 8.37 12.99
N ASP A 32 5.23 7.76 13.49
CA ASP A 32 5.17 6.43 14.13
C ASP A 32 4.23 6.36 15.33
N GLU A 33 4.18 7.43 16.15
CA GLU A 33 3.26 7.53 17.29
C GLU A 33 1.80 7.48 16.83
N ARG A 34 1.49 8.20 15.74
CA ARG A 34 0.16 8.22 15.14
C ARG A 34 -0.18 6.88 14.50
N SER A 35 0.78 6.25 13.81
CA SER A 35 0.59 4.90 13.27
C SER A 35 0.31 3.88 14.38
N LEU A 36 1.02 3.95 15.51
CA LEU A 36 0.79 3.09 16.66
C LEU A 36 -0.63 3.28 17.22
N GLU A 37 -1.04 4.52 17.47
CA GLU A 37 -2.37 4.87 17.95
C GLU A 37 -3.46 4.30 17.03
N LEU A 38 -3.39 4.59 15.73
CA LEU A 38 -4.38 4.15 14.75
C LEU A 38 -4.39 2.63 14.54
N SER A 39 -3.24 1.96 14.68
CA SER A 39 -3.16 0.49 14.57
C SER A 39 -3.73 -0.26 15.79
N SER A 40 -4.00 0.44 16.89
CA SER A 40 -4.46 -0.18 18.14
C SER A 40 -5.89 -0.74 18.07
N GLY A 41 -6.65 -0.40 17.01
CA GLY A 41 -7.98 -0.97 16.76
C GLY A 41 -7.96 -2.46 16.35
N VAL A 42 -6.78 -3.04 16.07
CA VAL A 42 -6.64 -4.45 15.73
C VAL A 42 -6.69 -5.32 17.00
N LYS A 43 -7.49 -6.41 16.96
CA LYS A 43 -7.69 -7.32 18.11
C LYS A 43 -6.41 -7.84 18.76
N LYS A 44 -5.33 -7.98 17.98
CA LYS A 44 -4.01 -8.36 18.47
C LYS A 44 -3.03 -7.20 18.21
N PRO A 45 -2.30 -6.74 19.22
CA PRO A 45 -1.26 -5.73 19.02
C PRO A 45 -0.25 -6.18 17.97
N LEU A 46 0.04 -5.29 17.03
CA LEU A 46 1.04 -5.53 15.99
C LEU A 46 2.43 -5.27 16.58
N PHE A 47 3.21 -6.33 16.78
CA PHE A 47 4.54 -6.23 17.38
C PHE A 47 5.52 -5.44 16.50
N TRP A 48 5.57 -5.76 15.21
CA TRP A 48 6.49 -5.13 14.26
C TRP A 48 6.06 -3.71 13.90
N SER A 49 7.03 -2.79 13.86
CA SER A 49 6.79 -1.38 13.49
C SER A 49 6.26 -1.26 12.06
N ALA A 50 6.76 -2.05 11.11
CA ALA A 50 6.29 -2.08 9.73
C ALA A 50 4.78 -2.41 9.65
N ALA A 51 4.35 -3.44 10.37
CA ALA A 51 2.94 -3.82 10.47
C ALA A 51 2.07 -2.68 11.04
N ARG A 52 2.53 -2.03 12.12
CA ARG A 52 1.85 -0.87 12.72
C ARG A 52 1.77 0.29 11.75
N GLN A 53 2.84 0.57 11.02
CA GLN A 53 2.90 1.63 10.02
C GLN A 53 1.93 1.35 8.87
N SER A 54 1.91 0.16 8.30
CA SER A 54 1.03 -0.18 7.17
C SER A 54 -0.45 -0.09 7.55
N VAL A 55 -0.84 -0.64 8.71
CA VAL A 55 -2.23 -0.54 9.19
C VAL A 55 -2.55 0.89 9.62
N GLY A 56 -1.67 1.54 10.37
CA GLY A 56 -1.87 2.91 10.84
C GLY A 56 -1.99 3.92 9.69
N SER A 57 -1.19 3.78 8.63
CA SER A 57 -1.30 4.63 7.44
C SER A 57 -2.57 4.37 6.64
N LEU A 58 -3.00 3.10 6.55
CA LEU A 58 -4.29 2.80 5.94
C LEU A 58 -5.40 3.51 6.70
N GLU A 59 -5.51 3.31 8.02
CA GLU A 59 -6.53 3.97 8.83
C GLU A 59 -6.46 5.49 8.76
N HIS A 60 -5.25 6.06 8.67
CA HIS A 60 -5.07 7.51 8.57
C HIS A 60 -5.66 8.12 7.30
N PHE A 61 -5.49 7.45 6.17
CA PHE A 61 -5.88 7.97 4.86
C PHE A 61 -7.14 7.35 4.28
N ILE A 62 -7.80 6.43 4.99
CA ILE A 62 -8.84 5.57 4.41
C ILE A 62 -10.05 6.32 3.82
N GLU A 63 -10.32 7.53 4.32
CA GLU A 63 -11.42 8.38 3.83
C GLU A 63 -10.99 9.30 2.67
N GLU A 64 -9.69 9.36 2.35
CA GLU A 64 -9.10 10.28 1.37
C GLU A 64 -8.52 9.58 0.14
N ILE A 65 -8.59 8.25 0.07
CA ILE A 65 -7.96 7.43 -0.97
C ILE A 65 -9.00 6.67 -1.77
N ASP A 66 -8.68 6.39 -3.03
CA ASP A 66 -9.56 5.65 -3.94
C ASP A 66 -9.18 4.17 -4.05
N GLY A 67 -7.98 3.79 -3.59
CA GLY A 67 -7.46 2.43 -3.64
C GLY A 67 -6.17 2.28 -2.84
N VAL A 68 -5.75 1.03 -2.62
CA VAL A 68 -4.56 0.70 -1.82
C VAL A 68 -3.60 -0.16 -2.64
N VAL A 69 -2.33 0.23 -2.68
CA VAL A 69 -1.26 -0.60 -3.24
C VAL A 69 -0.38 -1.09 -2.09
N ASN A 70 -0.30 -2.40 -1.91
CA ASN A 70 0.54 -3.04 -0.91
C ASN A 70 1.81 -3.59 -1.56
N MET A 71 2.98 -3.20 -1.04
CA MET A 71 4.27 -3.69 -1.53
C MET A 71 4.83 -4.72 -0.55
N VAL A 72 4.96 -5.96 -1.02
CA VAL A 72 5.27 -7.11 -0.18
C VAL A 72 6.61 -7.73 -0.62
N PRO A 73 7.64 -7.77 0.23
CA PRO A 73 8.85 -8.53 -0.09
C PRO A 73 8.53 -10.03 -0.13
N PHE A 74 9.06 -10.73 -1.14
CA PHE A 74 8.88 -12.18 -1.26
C PHE A 74 9.38 -12.91 -0.01
N GLY A 75 8.66 -13.96 0.40
CA GLY A 75 9.03 -14.79 1.55
C GLY A 75 8.79 -14.16 2.93
N CYS A 76 8.22 -12.95 3.03
CA CYS A 76 7.94 -12.34 4.33
C CYS A 76 6.60 -12.79 4.93
N GLY A 77 6.61 -13.88 5.70
CA GLY A 77 5.39 -14.44 6.30
C GLY A 77 4.62 -13.50 7.23
N ALA A 78 5.30 -12.54 7.88
CA ALA A 78 4.65 -11.52 8.70
C ALA A 78 3.82 -10.55 7.84
N GLU A 79 4.34 -10.12 6.69
CA GLU A 79 3.64 -9.18 5.80
C GLU A 79 2.46 -9.83 5.06
N SER A 80 2.50 -11.14 4.81
CA SER A 80 1.34 -11.87 4.29
C SER A 80 0.12 -11.75 5.20
N LEU A 81 0.32 -11.77 6.53
CA LEU A 81 -0.77 -11.55 7.48
C LEU A 81 -1.27 -10.10 7.46
N ILE A 82 -0.36 -9.13 7.32
CA ILE A 82 -0.71 -7.71 7.26
C ILE A 82 -1.49 -7.41 5.98
N SER A 83 -1.13 -7.99 4.84
CA SER A 83 -1.89 -7.84 3.60
C SER A 83 -3.35 -8.27 3.78
N VAL A 84 -3.59 -9.42 4.44
CA VAL A 84 -4.96 -9.89 4.73
C VAL A 84 -5.73 -8.90 5.62
N LEU A 85 -5.07 -8.27 6.60
CA LEU A 85 -5.69 -7.25 7.44
C LEU A 85 -6.04 -5.99 6.63
N ILE A 86 -5.12 -5.51 5.80
CA ILE A 86 -5.30 -4.37 4.90
C ILE A 86 -6.45 -4.61 3.94
N GLN A 87 -6.43 -5.73 3.21
CA GLN A 87 -7.48 -6.11 2.26
C GLN A 87 -8.84 -6.21 2.94
N ARG A 88 -8.91 -6.84 4.12
CA ARG A 88 -10.16 -6.93 4.88
C ARG A 88 -10.68 -5.56 5.31
N ARG A 89 -9.80 -4.64 5.70
CA ARG A 89 -10.18 -3.29 6.13
C ARG A 89 -10.62 -2.43 4.94
N ALA A 90 -9.85 -2.44 3.85
CA ALA A 90 -10.14 -1.74 2.61
C ALA A 90 -11.47 -2.20 2.00
N ARG A 91 -11.74 -3.51 1.99
CA ARG A 91 -13.01 -4.07 1.51
C ARG A 91 -14.24 -3.57 2.28
N ARG A 92 -14.11 -3.25 3.58
CA ARG A 92 -15.22 -2.65 4.36
C ARG A 92 -15.53 -1.21 3.97
N GLN A 93 -14.66 -0.57 3.19
CA GLN A 93 -14.85 0.77 2.65
C GLN A 93 -14.99 0.75 1.13
N ASP A 94 -15.21 -0.44 0.55
CA ASP A 94 -15.29 -0.63 -0.90
C ASP A 94 -14.05 -0.12 -1.66
N LEU A 95 -12.88 -0.14 -1.01
CA LEU A 95 -11.61 0.27 -1.61
C LEU A 95 -10.94 -0.92 -2.32
N PRO A 96 -10.65 -0.82 -3.64
CA PRO A 96 -9.84 -1.80 -4.36
C PRO A 96 -8.42 -1.87 -3.80
N THR A 97 -7.82 -3.06 -3.87
CA THR A 97 -6.44 -3.30 -3.39
C THR A 97 -5.59 -4.02 -4.43
N LEU A 98 -4.32 -3.66 -4.55
CA LEU A 98 -3.33 -4.32 -5.39
C LEU A 98 -2.12 -4.75 -4.55
N ASP A 99 -1.80 -6.03 -4.55
CA ASP A 99 -0.55 -6.54 -3.95
C ASP A 99 0.53 -6.68 -5.03
N LEU A 100 1.64 -5.97 -4.83
CA LEU A 100 2.86 -6.07 -5.62
C LEU A 100 3.92 -6.81 -4.81
N VAL A 101 4.27 -8.01 -5.25
CA VAL A 101 5.33 -8.81 -4.65
C VAL A 101 6.66 -8.44 -5.32
N ILE A 102 7.69 -8.18 -4.52
CA ILE A 102 9.03 -7.78 -4.97
C ILE A 102 10.06 -8.80 -4.48
N ASP A 103 10.88 -9.30 -5.39
CA ASP A 103 12.06 -10.15 -5.20
C ASP A 103 13.21 -9.72 -6.12
N GLU A 104 14.39 -10.35 -5.99
CA GLU A 104 15.56 -10.05 -6.84
C GLU A 104 15.36 -10.33 -8.34
N HIS A 105 14.37 -11.14 -8.70
CA HIS A 105 14.09 -11.54 -10.08
C HIS A 105 12.89 -10.78 -10.67
N THR A 106 12.38 -9.78 -9.96
CA THR A 106 11.15 -9.10 -10.32
C THR A 106 11.34 -8.23 -11.56
N SER A 107 10.49 -8.44 -12.56
CA SER A 107 10.41 -7.58 -13.74
C SER A 107 9.67 -6.29 -13.40
N TYR A 108 10.40 -5.17 -13.32
CA TYR A 108 9.82 -3.85 -13.09
C TYR A 108 8.77 -3.45 -14.14
N VAL A 109 8.96 -3.87 -15.40
CA VAL A 109 7.97 -3.64 -16.46
C VAL A 109 6.63 -4.27 -16.11
N GLY A 110 6.65 -5.51 -15.62
CA GLY A 110 5.43 -6.20 -15.19
C GLY A 110 4.75 -5.55 -13.99
N LEU A 111 5.52 -4.99 -13.04
CA LEU A 111 4.97 -4.24 -11.91
C LEU A 111 4.29 -2.94 -12.38
N ILE A 112 4.96 -2.19 -13.26
CA ILE A 112 4.44 -0.92 -13.80
C ILE A 112 3.13 -1.16 -14.55
N THR A 113 3.07 -2.15 -15.45
CA THR A 113 1.84 -2.43 -16.20
C THR A 113 0.67 -2.83 -15.28
N ARG A 114 0.92 -3.59 -14.21
CA ARG A 114 -0.11 -3.93 -13.22
C ARG A 114 -0.57 -2.69 -12.44
N LEU A 115 0.35 -1.78 -12.14
CA LEU A 115 0.06 -0.53 -11.45
C LEU A 115 -0.76 0.42 -12.32
N GLU A 116 -0.41 0.55 -13.60
CA GLU A 116 -1.15 1.32 -14.61
C GLU A 116 -2.56 0.77 -14.79
N ALA A 117 -2.70 -0.55 -14.95
CA ALA A 117 -4.01 -1.19 -15.07
C ALA A 117 -4.89 -0.98 -13.81
N PHE A 118 -4.27 -0.97 -12.63
CA PHE A 118 -4.97 -0.66 -11.38
C PHE A 118 -5.40 0.81 -11.32
N TYR A 119 -4.53 1.75 -11.70
CA TYR A 119 -4.88 3.17 -11.81
C TYR A 119 -6.06 3.38 -12.75
N GLU A 120 -6.04 2.79 -13.96
CA GLU A 120 -7.16 2.88 -14.91
C GLU A 120 -8.47 2.34 -14.33
N LEU A 121 -8.41 1.26 -13.54
CA LEU A 121 -9.59 0.71 -12.88
C LEU A 121 -10.19 1.71 -11.88
N LEU A 122 -9.36 2.41 -11.11
CA LEU A 122 -9.81 3.45 -10.17
C LEU A 122 -10.47 4.62 -10.90
N GLU A 123 -9.87 5.10 -11.99
CA GLU A 123 -10.42 6.22 -12.77
C GLU A 123 -11.76 5.86 -13.41
N ARG A 124 -11.91 4.63 -13.91
CA ARG A 124 -13.19 4.13 -14.44
C ARG A 124 -14.27 4.05 -13.36
N LYS A 125 -13.91 3.67 -12.13
CA LYS A 125 -14.84 3.62 -10.98
C LYS A 125 -15.32 5.02 -10.57
N LYS A 126 -14.51 6.07 -10.74
CA LYS A 126 -14.89 7.47 -10.46
C LYS A 126 -15.76 8.10 -11.54
N SER A 127 -15.55 7.70 -12.79
CA SER A 127 -16.20 8.31 -13.96
C SER A 127 -17.56 7.69 -14.30
N GLY A 128 -17.91 6.56 -13.67
CA GLY A 128 -19.20 5.88 -13.84
C GLY A 128 -20.10 6.06 -12.63
#